data_AF-A0A6M1NKQ2-F1
#
_entry.id   AF-A0A6M1NKQ2-F1
#
_cell.length_a   1.000
_cell.length_b   1.000
_cell.length_c   1.000
_cell.angle_alpha   90.00
_cell.angle_beta   90.00
_cell.angle_gamma   90.00
#
_symmetry.space_group_name_H-M   'P 1'
#
loop_
_entity.id
_entity.type
_entity.pdbx_description
1 polymer ?
#
loop_
_entity_poly.entity_id
_entity_poly.type
_entity_poly.pdbx_seq_one_letter_code
_entity_poly.pdbx_strand_id
1 'polypeptide(L)' 'MSVIEIVKKQERQQGLLKGRKEGEHNKALDIAREMKKDGLPIEQIVKFTKLSAKEIEKLK' A
#
# COMPACT_ATOMS: atom_id res chain seq x y z
N MET A 1 -23.13 -28.53 5.19
CA MET A 1 -22.16 -27.47 4.84
C MET A 1 -22.47 -27.02 3.43
N SER A 2 -23.21 -25.93 3.26
CA SER A 2 -23.74 -25.55 1.96
C SER A 2 -22.68 -24.78 1.17
N VAL A 3 -22.55 -25.06 -0.13
CA VAL A 3 -21.61 -24.40 -1.06
C VAL A 3 -21.68 -22.87 -0.96
N ILE A 4 -22.87 -22.34 -0.66
CA ILE A 4 -23.17 -20.91 -0.47
C ILE A 4 -22.37 -20.29 0.69
N GLU A 5 -22.14 -21.01 1.79
CA GLU A 5 -21.40 -20.51 2.95
C GLU A 5 -19.90 -20.41 2.68
N ILE A 6 -19.35 -21.33 1.87
CA ILE A 6 -17.93 -21.37 1.50
C ILE A 6 -17.59 -20.17 0.62
N VAL A 7 -18.42 -19.89 -0.39
CA VAL A 7 -18.24 -18.75 -1.29
C VAL A 7 -18.28 -17.43 -0.53
N LYS A 8 -19.29 -17.23 0.33
CA LYS A 8 -19.43 -15.99 1.12
C LYS A 8 -18.26 -15.74 2.08
N LYS A 9 -17.67 -16.82 2.60
CA LYS A 9 -16.49 -16.75 3.48
C LYS A 9 -15.20 -16.46 2.70
N GLN A 10 -15.08 -16.95 1.46
CA GLN A 10 -13.98 -16.59 0.57
C GLN A 10 -14.08 -15.14 0.10
N GLU A 11 -15.27 -14.65 -0.26
CA GLU A 11 -15.45 -13.26 -0.70
C GLU A 11 -15.08 -12.24 0.39
N ARG A 12 -15.49 -12.47 1.64
CA ARG A 12 -15.08 -11.62 2.77
C ARG A 12 -13.57 -11.63 2.99
N GLN A 13 -12.95 -12.81 2.93
CA GLN A 13 -11.50 -12.91 3.11
C GLN A 13 -10.74 -12.21 1.98
N GLN A 14 -11.19 -12.36 0.73
CA GLN A 14 -10.61 -11.65 -0.41
C GLN A 14 -10.79 -10.13 -0.30
N GLY A 15 -11.98 -9.67 0.11
CA GLY A 15 -12.23 -8.24 0.34
C GLY A 15 -11.35 -7.63 1.44
N LEU A 16 -11.18 -8.34 2.56
CA LEU A 16 -10.31 -7.91 3.66
C LEU A 16 -8.82 -7.90 3.25
N LEU A 17 -8.35 -8.93 2.55
CA LEU A 17 -6.97 -9.00 2.07
C LEU A 17 -6.68 -7.90 1.05
N LYS A 18 -7.62 -7.65 0.12
CA LYS A 18 -7.49 -6.60 -0.89
C LYS A 18 -7.48 -5.21 -0.23
N GLY A 19 -8.43 -4.94 0.67
CA GLY A 19 -8.50 -3.66 1.39
C GLY A 19 -7.27 -3.38 2.26
N ARG A 20 -6.72 -4.41 2.94
CA ARG A 20 -5.49 -4.26 3.73
C ARG A 20 -4.29 -3.94 2.84
N LYS A 21 -4.12 -4.68 1.74
CA LYS A 21 -3.00 -4.50 0.82
C LYS A 21 -3.06 -3.16 0.10
N GLU A 22 -4.25 -2.74 -0.31
CA GLU A 22 -4.48 -1.43 -0.94
C GLU A 22 -4.25 -0.28 0.05
N GLY A 23 -4.67 -0.45 1.30
CA GLY A 23 -4.41 0.51 2.38
C GLY A 23 -2.93 0.64 2.74
N GLU A 24 -2.18 -0.47 2.78
CA GLU A 24 -0.73 -0.46 3.04
C GLU A 24 0.04 0.21 1.89
N HIS A 25 -0.32 -0.08 0.64
CA HIS A 25 0.28 0.58 -0.53
C HIS A 25 -0.01 2.08 -0.57
N ASN A 26 -1.27 2.49 -0.36
CA ASN A 26 -1.64 3.90 -0.34
C ASN A 26 -0.93 4.65 0.79
N LYS A 27 -0.83 4.07 2.00
CA LYS A 27 -0.06 4.67 3.10
C LYS A 27 1.42 4.83 2.75
N ALA A 28 2.04 3.84 2.11
CA ALA A 28 3.44 3.96 1.70
C ALA A 28 3.65 5.12 0.71
N LEU A 29 2.72 5.30 -0.24
CA LEU A 29 2.75 6.40 -1.21
C LEU A 29 2.52 7.76 -0.55
N ASP A 30 1.54 7.88 0.35
CA ASP A 30 1.28 9.12 1.09
C ASP A 30 2.48 9.52 1.96
N ILE A 31 3.06 8.58 2.70
CA ILE A 31 4.26 8.82 3.51
C ILE A 31 5.41 9.27 2.61
N ALA A 32 5.64 8.58 1.48
CA ALA A 32 6.71 8.97 0.56
C ALA A 32 6.50 10.37 -0.03
N ARG A 33 5.25 10.75 -0.29
CA ARG A 33 4.90 12.06 -0.81
C ARG A 33 5.13 13.16 0.22
N GLU A 34 4.69 12.96 1.45
CA GLU A 34 4.92 13.90 2.56
C GLU A 34 6.41 14.04 2.83
N MET A 35 7.15 12.93 2.93
CA MET A 35 8.61 12.97 3.09
C MET A 35 9.32 13.72 1.97
N LYS A 36 8.86 13.56 0.71
CA LYS A 36 9.40 14.31 -0.43
C LYS A 36 9.12 15.81 -0.32
N LYS A 37 7.92 16.20 0.15
CA LYS A 37 7.58 17.61 0.41
C LYS A 37 8.40 18.21 1.55
N ASP A 38 8.68 17.43 2.58
CA ASP A 38 9.55 17.81 3.70
C ASP A 38 11.03 17.93 3.30
N GLY A 39 11.39 17.62 2.05
CA GLY A 39 12.75 17.74 1.52
C GLY A 39 13.68 16.60 1.93
N LEU A 40 13.14 15.46 2.36
CA LEU A 40 13.95 14.29 2.68
C LEU A 40 14.62 13.70 1.42
N PRO A 41 15.83 13.16 1.55
CA PRO A 41 16.52 12.53 0.43
C PRO A 41 15.81 11.25 0.00
N ILE A 42 15.79 10.99 -1.31
CA ILE A 42 15.09 9.84 -1.92
C ILE A 42 15.54 8.51 -1.29
N GLU A 43 16.84 8.33 -1.02
CA GLU A 43 17.35 7.13 -0.35
C GLU A 43 16.70 6.86 1.02
N GLN A 44 16.44 7.91 1.79
CA GLN A 44 15.79 7.79 3.09
C GLN A 44 14.32 7.41 2.91
N ILE A 45 13.64 8.03 1.93
CA ILE A 45 12.25 7.71 1.59
C ILE A 45 12.12 6.25 1.14
N VAL A 46 13.04 5.76 0.28
CA VAL A 46 13.12 4.35 -0.14
C VAL A 46 13.26 3.43 1.07
N LYS A 47 14.13 3.78 2.02
CA LYS A 47 14.38 2.97 3.22
C LYS A 47 13.16 2.84 4.12
N PHE A 48 12.37 3.90 4.28
CA PHE A 48 11.19 3.92 5.17
C PHE A 48 9.93 3.37 4.51
N THR A 49 9.69 3.70 3.24
CA THR A 49 8.46 3.32 2.53
C THR A 49 8.59 2.02 1.74
N LYS A 50 9.82 1.52 1.58
CA LYS A 50 10.18 0.37 0.72
C LYS A 50 9.74 0.54 -0.74
N LEU A 51 9.40 1.76 -1.16
CA LEU A 51 9.14 2.10 -2.54
C LEU A 51 10.45 2.24 -3.31
N SER A 52 10.40 2.01 -4.61
CA SER A 52 11.58 2.25 -5.44
C SER A 52 11.85 3.74 -5.62
N ALA A 53 13.12 4.14 -5.73
CA ALA A 53 13.50 5.54 -5.99
C ALA A 53 12.74 6.12 -7.19
N LYS A 54 12.57 5.33 -8.26
CA LYS A 54 11.76 5.70 -9.44
C LYS A 54 10.29 6.01 -9.13
N GLU A 55 9.68 5.29 -8.18
CA GLU A 55 8.29 5.55 -7.78
C GLU A 55 8.21 6.87 -7.01
N ILE A 56 9.17 7.12 -6.11
CA ILE A 56 9.25 8.34 -5.33
C ILE A 56 9.57 9.56 -6.21
N GLU A 57 10.42 9.41 -7.23
CA GLU A 57 10.67 10.46 -8.22
C GLU A 57 9.40 10.83 -8.99
N LYS A 58 8.54 9.84 -9.29
CA LYS A 58 7.24 10.06 -9.95
C LYS A 58 6.17 10.68 -9.04
N LEU A 59 6.31 10.60 -7.71
CA LEU A 59 5.41 11.28 -6.77
C LEU A 59 5.60 12.79 -6.91
N LYS A 60 4.55 13.52 -7.31
CA LYS A 60 4.55 14.98 -7.43
C LYS A 60 4.33 15.68 -6.09
#